data_AF-A0A1F2TFM8-F1
#
_entry.id   AF-A0A1F2TFM8-F1
#
_cell.length_a   1.000
_cell.length_b   1.000
_cell.length_c   1.000
_cell.angle_alpha   90.00
_cell.angle_beta   90.00
_cell.angle_gamma   90.00
#
_symmetry.space_group_name_H-M   'P 1'
#
loop_
_entity.id
_entity.type
_entity.pdbx_description
1 polymer ?
#
loop_
_entity_poly.entity_id
_entity_poly.type
_entity_poly.pdbx_seq_one_letter_code
_entity_poly.pdbx_strand_id
1 'polypeptide(L)' 'MADTLHTKALVIEPEMLDIIAELDEFKGAWRALSTLAPERLSALRRVATIESIGSSTRIEGSKLSDQDVEKMLSNVC' A
#
# COMPACT_ATOMS: atom_id res chain seq x y z
N MET A 1 3.25 -38.03 17.45
CA MET A 1 4.45 -37.47 16.80
C MET A 1 4.20 -35.98 16.70
N ALA A 2 4.89 -35.17 17.52
CA ALA A 2 4.67 -33.72 17.56
C ALA A 2 5.44 -33.08 16.40
N ASP A 3 4.72 -32.30 15.60
CA ASP A 3 5.26 -31.60 14.44
C ASP A 3 6.14 -30.42 14.91
N THR A 4 7.39 -30.40 14.47
CA THR A 4 8.40 -29.44 14.93
C THR A 4 8.17 -28.10 14.24
N LEU A 5 7.77 -27.07 14.99
CA LEU A 5 7.67 -25.70 14.49
C LEU A 5 9.06 -25.24 14.01
N HIS A 6 9.26 -25.13 12.70
CA HIS A 6 10.46 -24.56 12.11
C HIS A 6 10.44 -23.04 12.26
N THR A 7 10.78 -22.54 13.45
CA THR A 7 10.97 -21.11 13.64
C THR A 7 12.35 -20.74 13.10
N LYS A 8 12.40 -20.25 11.86
CA LYS A 8 13.61 -19.62 11.32
C LYS A 8 13.87 -18.38 12.17
N ALA A 9 15.02 -18.32 12.85
CA ALA A 9 15.40 -17.15 13.63
C ALA A 9 15.45 -15.92 12.71
N LEU A 10 14.60 -14.94 13.00
CA LEU A 10 14.56 -13.69 12.25
C LEU A 10 15.66 -12.79 12.82
N VAL A 11 16.71 -12.58 12.03
CA VAL A 11 17.82 -11.70 12.42
C VAL A 11 17.33 -10.26 12.28
N ILE A 12 17.27 -9.51 13.38
CA ILE A 12 16.89 -8.10 13.36
C ILE A 12 18.13 -7.25 13.14
N GLU A 13 18.29 -6.75 11.91
CA GLU A 13 19.33 -5.79 11.54
C GLU A 13 18.90 -4.36 11.92
N PRO A 14 19.84 -3.46 12.27
CA PRO A 14 19.54 -2.07 12.59
C PRO A 14 18.76 -1.31 11.51
N GLU A 15 19.07 -1.56 10.22
CA GLU A 15 18.37 -0.95 9.08
C GLU A 15 16.87 -1.26 9.09
N MET A 16 16.47 -2.46 9.55
CA MET A 16 15.05 -2.79 9.66
C MET A 16 14.37 -1.96 10.74
N LEU A 17 15.07 -1.66 11.85
CA LEU A 17 14.52 -0.79 12.89
C LEU A 17 14.37 0.65 12.40
N ASP A 18 15.31 1.14 11.59
CA ASP A 18 15.23 2.46 10.96
C ASP A 18 14.01 2.55 10.03
N ILE A 19 13.80 1.54 9.18
CA ILE A 19 12.62 1.45 8.30
C ILE A 19 11.32 1.38 9.11
N ILE A 20 11.30 0.60 10.20
CA ILE A 20 10.11 0.50 11.06
C ILE A 20 9.82 1.84 11.75
N ALA A 21 10.84 2.57 12.19
CA ALA A 21 10.69 3.88 12.80
C ALA A 21 10.11 4.91 11.81
N GLU A 22 10.61 4.93 10.57
CA GLU A 22 10.08 5.79 9.50
C GLU A 22 8.61 5.45 9.20
N LEU A 23 8.27 4.16 9.14
CA LEU A 23 6.89 3.70 8.97
C LEU A 23 5.96 4.14 10.10
N ASP A 24 6.43 4.14 11.35
CA ASP A 24 5.62 4.57 12.49
C ASP A 24 5.42 6.09 12.53
N GLU A 25 6.44 6.87 12.18
CA GLU A 25 6.32 8.33 12.02
C GLU A 25 5.31 8.67 10.91
N PHE A 26 5.42 8.01 9.75
CA PHE A 26 4.47 8.17 8.66
C PHE A 26 3.04 7.80 9.11
N LYS A 27 2.87 6.70 9.86
CA LYS A 27 1.57 6.29 10.40
C LYS A 27 0.99 7.33 11.36
N GLY A 28 1.83 7.97 12.17
CA GLY A 28 1.45 9.09 13.03
C GLY A 28 0.92 10.28 12.23
N ALA A 29 1.69 10.72 11.22
CA ALA A 29 1.29 11.80 10.33
C ALA A 29 0.02 11.46 9.52
N TRP A 30 -0.10 10.23 9.03
CA TRP A 30 -1.26 9.73 8.30
C TRP A 30 -2.53 9.73 9.14
N ARG A 31 -2.45 9.32 10.41
CA ARG A 31 -3.58 9.39 11.35
C ARG A 31 -4.04 10.84 11.56
N ALA A 32 -3.12 11.78 11.71
CA ALA A 32 -3.47 13.21 11.79
C ALA A 32 -4.10 13.70 10.47
N LEU A 33 -3.59 13.30 9.31
CA LEU A 33 -4.17 13.67 8.02
C LEU A 33 -5.60 13.13 7.86
N SER A 34 -5.85 11.89 8.32
CA SER A 34 -7.17 11.26 8.23
C SER A 34 -8.25 11.93 9.08
N THR A 35 -7.86 12.58 10.18
CA THR A 35 -8.80 13.30 11.06
C THR A 35 -8.99 14.75 10.64
N LEU A 36 -7.96 15.40 10.08
CA LEU A 36 -7.99 16.81 9.69
C LEU A 36 -8.47 17.06 8.24
N ALA A 37 -8.36 16.09 7.33
CA ALA A 37 -8.68 16.28 5.91
C ALA A 37 -9.19 15.00 5.21
N PRO A 38 -10.43 14.55 5.51
CA PRO A 38 -10.99 13.31 4.98
C PRO A 38 -11.08 13.28 3.43
N GLU A 39 -11.36 14.42 2.80
CA GLU A 39 -11.46 14.53 1.33
C GLU A 39 -10.12 14.30 0.62
N ARG A 40 -9.00 14.74 1.23
CA ARG A 40 -7.65 14.50 0.69
C ARG A 40 -7.26 13.03 0.82
N LEU A 41 -7.72 12.38 1.88
CA LEU A 41 -7.53 10.94 2.08
C LEU A 41 -8.30 10.12 1.03
N SER A 42 -9.53 10.54 0.69
CA SER A 42 -10.34 9.90 -0.34
C SER A 42 -9.65 9.94 -1.71
N ALA A 43 -9.10 11.10 -2.09
CA ALA A 43 -8.33 11.26 -3.32
C ALA A 43 -7.08 10.36 -3.36
N LEU A 44 -6.32 10.29 -2.26
CA LEU A 44 -5.16 9.41 -2.14
C LEU A 44 -5.52 7.92 -2.26
N ARG A 45 -6.63 7.49 -1.64
CA ARG A 45 -7.10 6.10 -1.76
C ARG A 45 -7.45 5.75 -3.20
N ARG A 46 -8.10 6.68 -3.93
CA ARG A 46 -8.44 6.49 -5.34
C ARG A 46 -7.18 6.35 -6.20
N VAL A 47 -6.19 7.22 -6.00
CA VAL A 47 -4.90 7.14 -6.71
C VAL A 47 -4.16 5.84 -6.38
N ALA A 48 -4.07 5.45 -5.11
CA ALA A 48 -3.42 4.20 -4.71
C ALA A 48 -4.13 2.95 -5.27
N THR A 49 -5.47 2.95 -5.36
CA THR A 49 -6.21 1.87 -6.03
C THR A 49 -5.92 1.82 -7.52
N ILE A 50 -5.88 2.98 -8.20
CA ILE A 50 -5.53 3.07 -9.62
C ILE A 50 -4.10 2.57 -9.85
N GLU A 51 -3.12 3.03 -9.09
CA GLU A 51 -1.72 2.61 -9.23
C GLU A 51 -1.54 1.13 -8.89
N SER A 52 -2.21 0.63 -7.84
CA SER A 52 -2.13 -0.79 -7.46
C SER A 52 -2.70 -1.70 -8.55
N ILE A 53 -3.81 -1.33 -9.18
CA ILE A 53 -4.44 -2.09 -10.27
C ILE A 53 -3.62 -1.90 -11.56
N GLY A 54 -3.25 -0.68 -11.92
CA GLY A 54 -2.47 -0.37 -13.11
C GLY A 54 -1.12 -1.08 -13.13
N SER A 55 -0.44 -1.17 -11.97
CA SER A 55 0.85 -1.86 -11.85
C SER A 55 0.72 -3.38 -12.01
N SER A 56 -0.23 -4.03 -11.34
CA SER A 56 -0.44 -5.48 -11.47
C SER A 56 -0.84 -5.87 -12.89
N THR A 57 -1.73 -5.10 -13.51
CA THR A 57 -2.18 -5.36 -14.89
C THR A 57 -1.08 -5.07 -15.93
N ARG A 58 -0.12 -4.17 -15.64
CA ARG A 58 1.03 -3.87 -16.53
C ARG A 58 2.11 -4.94 -16.45
N ILE A 59 2.35 -5.50 -15.25
CA ILE A 59 3.24 -6.65 -15.06
C ILE A 59 2.71 -7.87 -15.84
N GLU A 60 1.40 -8.03 -15.92
CA GLU A 60 0.73 -9.10 -16.68
C GLU A 60 0.61 -8.82 -18.20
N GLY A 61 1.15 -7.70 -18.70
CA GLY A 61 1.25 -7.39 -20.13
C GLY A 61 0.10 -6.55 -20.71
N SER A 62 -0.80 -6.02 -19.88
CA SER A 62 -1.84 -5.10 -20.34
C SER A 62 -1.27 -3.71 -20.62
N LYS A 63 -1.73 -3.08 -21.71
CA LYS A 63 -1.35 -1.72 -22.13
C LYS A 63 -2.23 -0.62 -21.53
N LEU A 64 -3.01 -0.90 -20.48
CA LEU A 64 -3.85 0.13 -19.86
C LEU A 64 -3.00 1.24 -19.24
N SER A 65 -3.40 2.48 -19.51
CA SER A 65 -2.85 3.64 -18.82
C SER A 65 -3.61 3.91 -17.52
N ASP A 66 -3.02 4.66 -16.60
CA ASP A 66 -3.65 4.99 -15.32
C ASP A 66 -4.99 5.75 -15.52
N GLN A 67 -5.12 6.49 -16.63
CA GLN A 67 -6.37 7.17 -17.04
C GLN A 67 -7.47 6.19 -17.48
N ASP A 68 -7.11 5.07 -18.10
CA ASP A 68 -8.07 4.05 -18.52
C ASP A 68 -8.61 3.28 -17.31
N VAL A 69 -7.74 3.02 -16.33
CA VAL A 69 -8.12 2.41 -15.04
C VAL A 69 -9.02 3.35 -14.24
N GLU A 70 -8.72 4.65 -14.22
CA GLU A 70 -9.55 5.64 -13.54
C GLU A 70 -10.97 5.73 -14.12
N LYS A 71 -11.10 5.71 -15.45
CA LYS A 71 -12.41 5.69 -16.14
C LYS A 71 -13.19 4.39 -15.88
N MET A 72 -12.51 3.26 -15.73
CA MET A 72 -13.16 2.00 -15.35
C MET A 72 -13.69 2.07 -13.91
N LEU A 73 -12.88 2.56 -12.98
CA LEU A 73 -13.27 2.66 -11.57
C LEU A 73 -14.39 3.69 -11.35
N SER A 74 -14.47 4.76 -12.15
CA SER A 74 -15.60 5.70 -12.08
C SER A 74 -16.94 5.11 -12.51
N ASN A 75 -16.94 3.95 -13.18
CA ASN A 75 -18.17 3.30 -13.67
C ASN A 75 -18.62 2.15 -12.76
N VAL A 76 -17.84 1.81 -11.72
CA VAL A 76 -18.09 0.67 -10.82
C VAL A 76 -18.44 1.14 -9.39
N CYS A 77 -18.18 2.40 -9.04
CA CYS A 77 -18.51 3.01 -7.75
C CYS A 77 -19.57 4.11 -7.87
#